data_AF-A0A7T2U2R8-F1
#
_entry.id   AF-A0A7T2U2R8-F1
#
_cell.length_a   1.000
_cell.length_b   1.000
_cell.length_c   1.000
_cell.angle_alpha   90.00
_cell.angle_beta   90.00
_cell.angle_gamma   90.00
#
_symmetry.space_group_name_H-M   'P 1'
#
loop_
_entity.id
_entity.type
_entity.pdbx_description
1 polymer ?
#
loop_
_entity_poly.entity_id
_entity_poly.type
_entity_poly.pdbx_seq_one_letter_code
_entity_poly.pdbx_strand_id
1 'polypeptide(L)' 'MPLTDTAIRTAKPGPKIQKLYDGNGLFLQVMPSGPKYWRLAGAQF' A
#
# COMPACT_ATOMS: atom_id res chain seq x y z
N MET A 1 -10.73 -2.24 -5.21
CA MET A 1 -10.49 -3.62 -5.67
C MET A 1 -9.45 -4.21 -4.75
N PRO A 2 -9.61 -5.46 -4.29
CA PRO A 2 -8.58 -6.11 -3.48
C PRO A 2 -7.30 -6.23 -4.29
N LEU A 3 -6.17 -6.00 -3.63
CA LEU A 3 -4.86 -6.30 -4.14
C LEU A 3 -4.68 -7.82 -4.24
N THR A 4 -3.99 -8.24 -5.28
CA THR A 4 -3.54 -9.62 -5.41
C THR A 4 -2.16 -9.78 -4.77
N ASP A 5 -1.82 -10.99 -4.35
CA ASP A 5 -0.46 -11.33 -3.91
C ASP A 5 0.60 -10.93 -4.96
N THR A 6 0.30 -11.15 -6.24
CA THR A 6 1.18 -10.72 -7.35
C THR A 6 1.39 -9.21 -7.38
N ALA A 7 0.33 -8.42 -7.19
CA ALA A 7 0.45 -6.95 -7.14
C ALA A 7 1.30 -6.49 -5.95
N ILE A 8 1.11 -7.12 -4.78
CA ILE A 8 1.89 -6.81 -3.57
C ILE A 8 3.38 -7.12 -3.76
N ARG A 9 3.70 -8.30 -4.31
CA ARG A 9 5.10 -8.74 -4.54
C ARG A 9 5.80 -7.88 -5.58
N THR A 10 5.12 -7.58 -6.69
CA THR A 10 5.70 -6.84 -7.82
C THR A 10 5.71 -5.32 -7.64
N ALA A 11 5.01 -4.77 -6.64
CA ALA A 11 5.04 -3.35 -6.33
C ALA A 11 6.48 -2.85 -6.13
N LYS A 12 6.88 -1.84 -6.90
CA LYS A 12 8.22 -1.24 -6.86
C LYS A 12 8.21 0.10 -6.12
N PRO A 13 9.28 0.44 -5.39
CA PRO A 13 9.48 1.79 -4.88
C PRO A 13 9.42 2.83 -5.99
N GLY A 14 8.95 4.02 -5.65
CA GLY A 14 8.92 5.18 -6.54
C GLY A 14 9.57 6.39 -5.88
N PRO A 15 9.63 7.55 -6.55
CA PRO A 15 10.24 8.76 -6.01
C PRO A 15 9.51 9.32 -4.78
N LYS A 16 8.29 8.85 -4.50
CA LYS A 16 7.46 9.23 -3.34
C LYS A 16 6.77 7.99 -2.77
N ILE A 17 6.24 8.12 -1.55
CA ILE A 17 5.42 7.09 -0.92
C ILE A 17 4.22 6.79 -1.81
N GLN A 18 4.00 5.51 -2.10
CA GLN A 18 2.82 5.03 -2.81
C GLN A 18 1.87 4.34 -1.83
N LYS A 19 0.57 4.53 -2.03
CA LYS A 19 -0.49 3.83 -1.28
C LYS A 19 -1.28 2.97 -2.25
N LEU A 20 -1.15 1.66 -2.14
CA LEU A 20 -1.93 0.70 -2.93
C LEU A 20 -3.10 0.23 -2.06
N TYR A 21 -4.31 0.67 -2.36
CA TYR A 21 -5.49 0.37 -1.55
C TYR A 21 -6.03 -1.02 -1.83
N ASP A 22 -6.26 -1.77 -0.75
CA ASP A 22 -6.85 -3.12 -0.76
C ASP A 22 -8.36 -3.06 -0.52
N GLY A 23 -8.84 -2.02 0.17
CA GLY A 23 -10.25 -1.78 0.48
C GLY A 23 -10.45 -1.46 1.96
N ASN A 24 -11.62 -0.92 2.32
CA ASN A 24 -11.99 -0.61 3.71
C ASN A 24 -10.92 0.18 4.50
N GLY A 25 -10.21 1.08 3.83
CA GLY A 25 -9.12 1.85 4.43
C GLY A 25 -7.79 1.10 4.60
N LEU A 26 -7.72 -0.20 4.31
CA LEU A 26 -6.47 -0.96 4.28
C LEU A 26 -5.69 -0.64 3.00
N PHE A 27 -4.39 -0.37 3.14
CA PHE A 27 -3.50 -0.16 2.02
C PHE A 27 -2.07 -0.63 2.31
N LEU A 28 -1.36 -1.01 1.25
CA LEU A 28 0.07 -1.24 1.25
C LEU A 28 0.79 0.10 1.01
N GLN A 29 1.53 0.56 2.01
CA GLN A 29 2.42 1.71 1.94
C GLN A 29 3.78 1.27 1.41
N VAL A 30 4.12 1.66 0.17
CA VAL A 30 5.44 1.38 -0.43
C VAL A 30 6.33 2.59 -0.25
N MET A 31 7.41 2.44 0.50
CA MET A 31 8.37 3.51 0.76
C MET A 31 9.34 3.68 -0.40
N PRO A 32 9.83 4.91 -0.68
CA PRO A 32 10.92 5.12 -1.65
C PRO A 32 12.17 4.29 -1.36
N SER A 33 12.44 3.98 -0.09
CA SER A 33 13.60 3.21 0.34
C SER A 33 13.48 1.69 0.13
N GLY A 34 12.33 1.16 -0.32
CA GLY A 34 12.15 -0.29 -0.50
C GLY A 34 11.11 -0.96 0.40
N PRO A 35 11.10 -0.68 1.73
CA PRO A 35 10.16 -1.31 2.64
C PRO A 35 8.70 -1.10 2.25
N LYS A 36 7.89 -2.12 2.53
CA LYS A 36 6.45 -2.12 2.32
C LYS A 36 5.77 -2.38 3.66
N TYR A 37 4.72 -1.64 3.97
CA TYR A 37 3.98 -1.80 5.21
C TYR A 37 2.48 -1.83 4.98
N TRP A 38 1.78 -2.68 5.70
CA TRP A 38 0.33 -2.57 5.81
C TRP A 38 -0.05 -1.43 6.76
N ARG A 39 -1.04 -0.64 6.35
CA ARG A 39 -1.61 0.47 7.12
C ARG A 39 -3.11 0.46 6.98
N LEU A 40 -3.79 0.83 8.06
CA LEU A 40 -5.21 1.12 8.07
C LEU A 40 -5.37 2.63 8.20
N ALA A 41 -5.96 3.28 7.20
CA ALA A 41 -6.43 4.63 7.36
C ALA A 41 -7.64 4.59 8.30
N GLY A 42 -7.54 5.21 9.47
CA GLY A 42 -8.70 5.42 10.31
C GLY A 42 -9.76 6.19 9.54
N ALA A 43 -11.02 5.77 9.65
CA ALA A 43 -12.12 6.64 9.27
C ALA A 43 -11.99 7.91 10.12
N GLN A 44 -11.92 9.08 9.48
CA GLN A 44 -12.33 10.31 10.16
C GLN A 44 -13.80 10.10 10.49
N PHE A 45 -14.08 9.93 11.77
CA PHE A 45 -15.40 10.24 12.32
C PHE A 45 -15.65 11.74 12.16
#